data_AF-A0A923PXS8-F1
#
_entry.id   AF-A0A923PXS8-F1
#
_cell.length_a   1.000
_cell.length_b   1.000
_cell.length_c   1.000
_cell.angle_alpha   90.00
_cell.angle_beta   90.00
_cell.angle_gamma   90.00
#
_symmetry.space_group_name_H-M   'P 1'
#
loop_
_entity.id
_entity.type
_entity.pdbx_description
1 polymer ?
#
loop_
_entity_poly.entity_id
_entity_poly.type
_entity_poly.pdbx_seq_one_letter_code
_entity_poly.pdbx_strand_id
1 'polypeptide(L)'
;MKSKKAASTGSATTDEKKKRRYLSAEKKFQIYLETQRPDQPVGEVLRREGMFSTDLARIRQQVREGALERLGAKPGRKAEMVSAEVHEQLKADLLEKERALADQAVELTILRKKTSGVSWDR
;
A
#
# COMPACT_ATOMS: atom_id res chain seq x y z
N MET A 1 24.35 -74.74 11.91
CA MET A 1 23.46 -74.28 10.81
C MET A 1 23.49 -72.76 10.80
N LYS A 2 23.89 -72.13 9.68
CA LYS A 2 24.01 -70.67 9.56
C LYS A 2 22.62 -70.04 9.41
N SER A 3 22.15 -69.27 10.37
CA SER A 3 20.95 -68.43 10.24
C SER A 3 21.32 -67.10 9.58
N LYS A 4 20.90 -66.94 8.33
CA LYS A 4 21.10 -65.74 7.51
C LYS A 4 20.22 -64.59 8.02
N LYS A 5 20.86 -63.43 8.15
CA LYS A 5 20.30 -62.09 8.37
C LYS A 5 19.44 -61.70 7.16
N ALA A 6 18.18 -61.33 7.37
CA ALA A 6 17.37 -60.64 6.37
C ALA A 6 17.24 -59.17 6.78
N ALA A 7 17.90 -58.31 6.03
CA ALA A 7 17.71 -56.87 6.10
C ALA A 7 16.40 -56.52 5.37
N SER A 8 15.47 -55.86 6.04
CA SER A 8 14.32 -55.21 5.38
C SER A 8 14.72 -53.79 4.99
N THR A 9 14.87 -53.63 3.69
CA THR A 9 15.28 -52.44 2.94
C THR A 9 14.32 -51.27 3.18
N GLY A 10 14.88 -50.06 3.24
CA GLY A 10 14.20 -48.85 3.65
C GLY A 10 13.13 -48.33 2.69
N SER A 11 12.16 -47.62 3.25
CA SER A 11 11.42 -46.58 2.52
C SER A 11 12.19 -45.28 2.70
N ALA A 12 13.06 -44.99 1.74
CA ALA A 12 13.77 -43.72 1.64
C ALA A 12 12.75 -42.58 1.70
N THR A 13 12.79 -41.79 2.77
CA THR A 13 12.18 -40.47 2.83
C THR A 13 12.95 -39.58 1.88
N THR A 14 12.54 -39.54 0.62
CA THR A 14 12.98 -38.52 -0.31
C THR A 14 12.37 -37.19 0.14
N ASP A 15 13.08 -36.55 1.06
CA ASP A 15 12.98 -35.13 1.39
C ASP A 15 13.55 -34.34 0.20
N GLU A 16 12.94 -34.52 -0.97
CA GLU A 16 13.10 -33.60 -2.09
C GLU A 16 12.44 -32.31 -1.62
N LYS A 17 13.27 -31.42 -1.05
CA LYS A 17 12.89 -30.07 -0.63
C LYS A 17 12.08 -29.42 -1.75
N LYS A 18 10.74 -29.52 -1.64
CA LYS A 18 9.80 -29.01 -2.63
C LYS A 18 10.17 -27.55 -2.86
N LYS A 19 10.65 -27.27 -4.08
CA LYS A 19 11.00 -25.92 -4.53
C LYS A 19 9.83 -25.02 -4.14
N ARG A 20 10.08 -24.02 -3.30
CA ARG A 20 9.05 -23.11 -2.79
C ARG A 20 8.33 -22.51 -4.00
N ARG A 21 7.11 -22.98 -4.25
CA ARG A 21 6.33 -22.54 -5.40
C ARG A 21 5.74 -21.18 -5.03
N TYR A 22 6.24 -20.12 -5.63
CA TYR A 22 5.61 -18.81 -5.50
C TYR A 22 4.29 -18.83 -6.26
N LEU A 23 3.18 -18.64 -5.54
CA LEU A 23 1.87 -18.49 -6.15
C LEU A 23 1.78 -17.11 -6.82
N SER A 24 1.30 -17.08 -8.06
CA SER A 24 0.95 -15.84 -8.75
C SER A 24 -0.16 -15.09 -8.02
N ALA A 25 -0.26 -13.77 -8.24
CA ALA A 25 -1.32 -12.95 -7.66
C ALA A 25 -2.73 -13.47 -8.03
N GLU A 26 -2.92 -13.86 -9.29
CA GLU A 26 -4.16 -14.46 -9.78
C GLU A 26 -4.52 -15.75 -9.05
N LYS A 27 -3.54 -16.65 -8.83
CA LYS A 27 -3.79 -17.91 -8.11
C LYS A 27 -4.18 -17.67 -6.65
N LYS A 28 -3.59 -16.67 -5.99
CA LYS A 28 -4.00 -16.27 -4.62
C LYS A 28 -5.44 -15.76 -4.59
N PHE A 29 -5.83 -14.94 -5.58
CA PHE A 29 -7.20 -14.45 -5.70
C PHE A 29 -8.20 -15.57 -6.00
N GLN A 30 -7.84 -16.52 -6.86
CA GLN A 30 -8.66 -17.71 -7.13
C GLN A 30 -8.92 -18.52 -5.86
N ILE A 31 -7.88 -18.75 -5.04
CA ILE A 31 -8.04 -19.45 -3.76
C ILE A 31 -8.94 -18.66 -2.83
N TYR A 32 -8.79 -17.33 -2.76
CA TYR A 32 -9.70 -16.49 -1.99
C TYR A 32 -11.16 -16.73 -2.41
N LEU A 33 -11.47 -16.70 -3.71
CA LEU A 33 -12.83 -16.96 -4.22
C LEU A 33 -13.33 -18.37 -3.89
N GLU A 34 -12.48 -19.38 -4.02
CA GLU A 34 -12.82 -20.77 -3.64
C GLU A 34 -13.18 -20.87 -2.15
N THR A 35 -12.44 -20.17 -1.28
CA THR A 35 -12.72 -20.17 0.17
C THR A 35 -13.97 -19.37 0.58
N GLN A 36 -14.53 -18.54 -0.30
CA GLN A 36 -15.78 -17.82 -0.05
C GLN A 36 -17.02 -18.65 -0.40
N ARG A 37 -16.86 -19.71 -1.21
CA ARG A 37 -17.97 -20.58 -1.58
C ARG A 37 -18.35 -21.45 -0.39
N PRO A 38 -19.63 -21.56 -0.03
CA PRO A 38 -20.07 -22.41 1.08
C PRO A 38 -19.87 -23.90 0.79
N ASP A 39 -19.74 -24.27 -0.49
CA ASP A 39 -19.67 -25.66 -0.95
C ASP A 39 -18.33 -26.35 -0.68
N GLN A 40 -17.27 -25.61 -0.35
CA GLN A 40 -15.93 -26.16 -0.13
C GLN A 40 -15.40 -25.81 1.25
N PRO A 41 -15.05 -26.81 2.09
CA PRO A 41 -14.46 -26.53 3.39
C PRO A 41 -13.06 -25.92 3.18
N VAL A 42 -12.85 -24.76 3.80
CA VAL A 42 -11.60 -23.97 3.70
C VAL A 42 -10.35 -24.82 3.93
N GLY A 43 -10.41 -25.78 4.86
CA GLY A 43 -9.29 -26.66 5.18
C GLY A 43 -8.86 -27.58 4.03
N GLU A 44 -9.77 -28.03 3.16
CA GLU A 44 -9.42 -28.86 2.00
C GLU A 44 -8.71 -28.06 0.93
N VAL A 45 -9.19 -26.84 0.66
CA VAL A 45 -8.57 -25.92 -0.30
C VAL A 45 -7.13 -25.58 0.13
N LEU A 46 -6.93 -25.30 1.42
CA LEU A 46 -5.62 -25.00 1.98
C LEU A 46 -4.65 -26.18 1.91
N ARG A 47 -5.12 -27.40 2.19
CA ARG A 47 -4.29 -28.62 2.09
C ARG A 47 -3.88 -28.92 0.65
N ARG A 48 -4.78 -28.73 -0.33
CA ARG A 48 -4.49 -28.93 -1.76
C ARG A 48 -3.36 -28.01 -2.25
N GLU A 49 -3.40 -26.76 -1.81
CA GLU A 49 -2.46 -25.73 -2.25
C GLU A 49 -1.21 -25.64 -1.36
N GLY A 50 -1.20 -26.33 -0.22
CA GLY A 50 -0.09 -26.33 0.75
C GLY A 50 0.04 -25.02 1.52
N MET A 51 -1.08 -24.34 1.80
CA MET A 51 -1.11 -23.04 2.48
C MET A 51 -1.61 -23.16 3.92
N PHE A 52 -1.19 -22.22 4.78
CA PHE A 52 -1.68 -22.12 6.15
C PHE A 52 -2.82 -21.11 6.28
N SER A 53 -3.58 -21.20 7.37
CA SER A 53 -4.67 -20.25 7.68
C SER A 53 -4.18 -18.81 7.81
N THR A 54 -2.94 -18.61 8.24
CA THR A 54 -2.27 -17.31 8.31
C THR A 54 -2.07 -16.68 6.93
N ASP A 55 -1.72 -17.47 5.92
CA ASP A 55 -1.55 -16.99 4.55
C ASP A 55 -2.90 -16.60 3.95
N LEU A 56 -3.95 -17.37 4.22
CA LEU A 56 -5.32 -17.01 3.82
C LEU A 56 -5.78 -15.70 4.47
N ALA A 57 -5.48 -15.49 5.75
CA ALA A 57 -5.79 -14.24 6.43
C ALA A 57 -5.07 -13.04 5.78
N ARG A 58 -3.79 -13.19 5.41
CA ARG A 58 -3.03 -12.17 4.66
C ARG A 58 -3.66 -11.87 3.30
N ILE A 59 -4.05 -12.90 2.54
CA ILE A 59 -4.70 -12.71 1.24
C ILE A 59 -6.02 -11.97 1.42
N ARG A 60 -6.84 -12.33 2.42
CA ARG A 60 -8.11 -11.63 2.71
C ARG A 60 -7.89 -10.16 3.02
N GLN A 61 -6.85 -9.83 3.80
CA GLN A 61 -6.50 -8.45 4.10
C GLN A 61 -6.08 -7.68 2.85
N GLN A 62 -5.18 -8.25 2.03
CA GLN A 62 -4.72 -7.63 0.79
C GLN A 62 -5.86 -7.39 -0.20
N VAL A 63 -6.77 -8.37 -0.36
CA VAL A 63 -7.96 -8.22 -1.21
C VAL A 63 -8.86 -7.11 -0.68
N ARG A 64 -9.07 -7.04 0.63
CA ARG A 64 -9.90 -5.99 1.25
C ARG A 64 -9.30 -4.60 1.05
N GLU A 65 -8.00 -4.44 1.33
CA GLU A 65 -7.29 -3.17 1.17
C GLU A 65 -7.31 -2.70 -0.29
N GLY A 66 -6.93 -3.58 -1.22
CA GLY A 66 -6.93 -3.25 -2.65
C GLY A 66 -8.34 -2.98 -3.19
N ALA A 67 -9.36 -3.68 -2.70
CA ALA A 67 -10.75 -3.40 -3.05
C ALA A 67 -11.21 -2.04 -2.51
N LEU A 68 -10.91 -1.71 -1.25
CA LEU A 68 -11.27 -0.43 -0.66
C LEU A 68 -10.56 0.75 -1.34
N GLU A 69 -9.28 0.57 -1.68
CA GLU A 69 -8.52 1.58 -2.43
C GLU A 69 -9.15 1.84 -3.81
N ARG A 70 -9.51 0.78 -4.54
CA ARG A 70 -10.09 0.90 -5.88
C ARG A 70 -11.53 1.35 -5.90
N LEU A 71 -12.35 0.85 -4.97
CA LEU A 71 -13.77 1.22 -4.86
C LEU A 71 -13.95 2.60 -4.21
N GLY A 72 -13.00 3.05 -3.39
CA GLY A 72 -12.97 4.40 -2.82
C GLY A 72 -12.52 5.48 -3.81
N ALA A 73 -11.98 5.10 -4.97
CA ALA A 73 -11.61 6.06 -6.00
C ALA A 73 -12.86 6.76 -6.56
N LYS A 74 -12.96 8.08 -6.34
CA LYS A 74 -14.09 8.88 -6.85
C LYS A 74 -14.15 8.79 -8.39
N PRO A 75 -15.33 8.53 -8.98
CA PRO A 75 -15.51 8.66 -10.42
C PRO A 75 -15.21 10.10 -10.86
N GLY A 76 -14.28 10.30 -11.80
CA GLY A 76 -13.90 11.62 -12.30
C GLY A 76 -12.41 11.76 -12.61
N ARG A 77 -11.97 12.98 -12.96
CA ARG A 77 -10.56 13.30 -13.21
C ARG A 77 -9.78 13.01 -11.93
N LYS A 78 -8.75 12.17 -12.04
CA LYS A 78 -7.81 11.93 -10.94
C LYS A 78 -7.13 13.26 -10.61
N ALA A 79 -7.05 13.59 -9.32
CA ALA A 79 -6.20 14.68 -8.89
C ALA A 79 -4.77 14.37 -9.37
N GLU A 80 -4.17 15.28 -10.12
CA GLU A 80 -2.77 15.17 -10.49
C GLU A 80 -1.95 15.23 -9.20
N MET A 81 -1.34 14.10 -8.83
CA MET A 81 -0.37 14.09 -7.75
C MET A 81 0.89 14.78 -8.28
N VAL A 82 1.14 15.97 -7.77
CA VAL A 82 2.34 16.74 -8.05
C VAL A 82 3.54 15.99 -7.46
N SER A 83 4.67 15.95 -8.17
CA SER A 83 5.89 15.30 -7.67
C SER A 83 6.38 16.01 -6.41
N ALA A 84 7.09 15.29 -5.54
CA ALA A 84 7.62 15.85 -4.29
C ALA A 84 8.53 17.07 -4.55
N GLU A 85 9.33 17.02 -5.61
CA GLU A 85 10.21 18.12 -6.02
C GLU A 85 9.43 19.39 -6.37
N VAL A 86 8.39 19.27 -7.20
CA VAL A 86 7.55 20.42 -7.59
C VAL A 86 6.78 20.96 -6.39
N HIS A 87 6.36 20.09 -5.47
CA HIS A 87 5.70 20.53 -4.24
C HIS A 87 6.63 21.34 -3.32
N GLU A 88 7.89 20.92 -3.15
CA GLU A 88 8.86 21.69 -2.37
C GLU A 88 9.23 23.02 -3.05
N GLN A 89 9.35 23.04 -4.38
CA GLN A 89 9.52 24.27 -5.15
C GLN A 89 8.34 25.23 -4.94
N LEU A 90 7.11 24.75 -5.05
CA LEU A 90 5.91 25.56 -4.83
C LEU A 90 5.85 26.15 -3.41
N LYS A 91 6.30 25.41 -2.39
CA LYS A 91 6.40 25.92 -1.03
C LYS A 91 7.45 27.03 -0.89
N ALA A 92 8.62 26.85 -1.51
CA ALA A 92 9.67 27.86 -1.49
C ALA A 92 9.18 29.16 -2.16
N ASP A 93 8.55 29.05 -3.33
CA ASP A 93 7.97 30.17 -4.06
C ASP A 93 6.89 30.89 -3.24
N LEU A 94 6.05 30.13 -2.52
CA LEU A 94 5.03 30.71 -1.63
C LEU A 94 5.68 31.52 -0.50
N LEU A 95 6.68 30.96 0.17
CA LEU A 95 7.39 31.64 1.25
C LEU A 95 8.09 32.90 0.79
N GLU A 96 8.71 32.88 -0.39
CA GLU A 96 9.36 34.05 -0.97
C GLU A 96 8.33 35.17 -1.26
N LYS A 97 7.20 34.81 -1.88
CA LYS A 97 6.12 35.76 -2.17
C LYS A 97 5.50 36.33 -0.91
N GLU A 98 5.29 35.51 0.12
CA GLU A 98 4.76 35.98 1.41
C GLU A 98 5.69 36.99 2.09
N ARG A 99 7.01 36.76 2.04
CA ARG A 99 8.00 37.71 2.56
C ARG A 99 7.99 39.03 1.79
N ALA A 100 8.01 38.96 0.47
CA ALA A 100 7.96 40.15 -0.38
C ALA A 100 6.68 40.97 -0.13
N LEU A 101 5.52 40.31 0.04
CA LEU A 101 4.27 40.97 0.37
C LEU A 101 4.31 41.62 1.76
N ALA A 102 4.96 40.99 2.74
CA ALA A 102 5.12 41.58 4.07
C ALA A 102 5.99 42.85 4.04
N ASP A 103 7.10 42.82 3.31
CA ASP A 103 7.98 43.98 3.16
C ASP A 103 7.25 45.14 2.47
N GLN A 104 6.52 44.85 1.38
CA GLN A 104 5.68 45.84 0.71
C GLN A 104 4.59 46.41 1.61
N ALA A 105 3.96 45.59 2.45
CA ALA A 105 2.96 46.06 3.40
C ALA A 105 3.58 47.04 4.41
N VAL A 106 4.78 46.75 4.92
CA VAL A 106 5.52 47.66 5.81
C VAL A 106 5.83 48.97 5.09
N GLU A 107 6.40 48.93 3.89
CA GLU A 107 6.69 50.13 3.10
C GLU A 107 5.44 50.98 2.85
N LEU A 108 4.33 50.35 2.46
CA LEU A 108 3.05 51.04 2.25
C LEU A 108 2.55 51.71 3.53
N THR A 109 2.69 51.08 4.70
CA THR A 109 2.28 51.72 5.96
C THR A 109 3.14 52.94 6.29
N ILE A 110 4.45 52.87 6.03
CA ILE A 110 5.37 53.99 6.23
C ILE A 110 5.04 55.13 5.26
N LEU A 111 4.83 54.82 3.98
CA LEU A 111 4.47 55.81 2.97
C LEU A 111 3.14 56.46 3.28
N ARG A 112 2.11 55.68 3.63
CA ARG A 112 0.82 56.24 4.06
C ARG A 112 0.99 57.19 5.24
N LYS A 113 1.76 56.84 6.27
CA LYS A 113 2.05 57.74 7.41
C LYS A 113 2.78 59.04 7.00
N LYS A 114 3.70 58.98 6.02
CA LYS A 114 4.45 60.15 5.53
C LYS A 114 3.62 61.05 4.62
N THR A 115 2.81 60.47 3.75
CA THR A 115 2.00 61.19 2.75
C THR A 115 0.68 61.69 3.34
N SER A 116 0.12 60.98 4.32
CA SER A 116 -1.07 61.41 5.08
C SER A 116 -0.67 61.82 6.49
N GLY A 117 -0.19 63.04 6.66
CA GLY A 117 -0.16 63.66 7.98
C GLY A 117 -1.60 63.82 8.49
N VAL A 118 -2.08 62.89 9.30
CA VAL A 118 -3.38 62.89 10.01
C VAL A 118 -4.62 63.04 9.11
N SER A 119 -5.24 61.92 8.72
CA SER A 119 -6.68 61.85 8.47
C SER A 119 -7.12 60.38 8.38
N TRP A 120 -7.45 59.78 9.52
CA TRP A 120 -8.19 58.53 9.61
C TRP A 120 -9.69 58.79 9.83
N ASP A 121 -10.24 59.83 9.18
CA ASP A 121 -11.68 60.07 9.10
C ASP A 121 -12.15 59.93 7.66
N ARG A 122 -12.56 58.71 7.31
CA ARG A 122 -13.78 58.39 6.55
C ARG A 122 -13.97 56.88 6.42
#